data_AF-A0A9P7KME8-F1
#
_entry.id   AF-A0A9P7KME8-F1
#
_cell.length_a   1.000
_cell.length_b   1.000
_cell.length_c   1.000
_cell.angle_alpha   90.00
_cell.angle_beta   90.00
_cell.angle_gamma   90.00
#
_symmetry.space_group_name_H-M   'P 1'
#
loop_
_entity.id
_entity.type
_entity.pdbx_description
1 polymer ?
#
loop_
_entity_poly.entity_id
_entity_poly.type
_entity_poly.pdbx_seq_one_letter_code
_entity_poly.pdbx_strand_id
1 'polypeptide(L)'
;MDSAYSLVLGLLPNCSSFPHLPSKPAIIKDIEASLWVPFTDDAINYYYSIYYHFAILLLFQHFVTLPIIGSEISPRDICLQATNAIQGFLTTYSQLYTLKWAPSFMPYFALASSLMHLALMAQTAQINNLDTLARTNSHLSEAVNQGIARLIEMKPYHQVAEQGLQLIYYITKKWNINLNIEIGAALDPEAYERLVRSFSGIIHFLSSTMVTQDSFPDFVTG
;
A
#
# COMPACT_ATOMS: atom_id res chain seq x y z
N MET A 1 -9.82 -21.77 -14.16
CA MET A 1 -8.71 -20.81 -14.03
C MET A 1 -8.89 -20.03 -12.72
N ASP A 2 -9.16 -20.74 -11.60
CA ASP A 2 -9.85 -20.12 -10.44
C ASP A 2 -9.09 -20.30 -9.10
N SER A 3 -7.91 -20.92 -9.12
CA SER A 3 -7.16 -21.26 -7.91
C SER A 3 -6.32 -20.10 -7.36
N ALA A 4 -5.80 -19.21 -8.22
CA ALA A 4 -4.92 -18.12 -7.79
C ALA A 4 -5.66 -16.96 -7.08
N TYR A 5 -6.94 -16.73 -7.41
CA TYR A 5 -7.74 -15.68 -6.79
C TYR A 5 -8.11 -15.97 -5.33
N SER A 6 -8.15 -17.24 -4.92
CA SER A 6 -8.50 -17.65 -3.55
C SER A 6 -7.40 -17.33 -2.53
N LEU A 7 -6.12 -17.41 -2.94
CA LEU A 7 -4.96 -17.08 -2.11
C LEU A 7 -4.90 -15.58 -1.77
N VAL A 8 -5.37 -14.73 -2.68
CA VAL A 8 -5.36 -13.27 -2.50
C VAL A 8 -6.46 -12.80 -1.54
N LEU A 9 -7.51 -13.60 -1.34
CA LEU A 9 -8.68 -13.25 -0.51
C LEU A 9 -8.72 -13.98 0.85
N GLY A 10 -7.74 -14.80 1.19
CA GLY A 10 -7.67 -15.49 2.48
C GLY A 10 -8.73 -16.56 2.70
N LEU A 11 -9.43 -16.99 1.64
CA LEU A 11 -10.41 -18.07 1.71
C LEU A 11 -9.71 -19.40 1.42
N LEU A 12 -9.75 -20.33 2.37
CA LEU A 12 -9.31 -21.70 2.12
C LEU A 12 -10.23 -22.30 1.04
N PRO A 13 -9.67 -22.76 -0.10
CA PRO A 13 -10.46 -23.50 -1.05
C PRO A 13 -11.03 -24.73 -0.34
N ASN A 14 -12.32 -24.99 -0.53
CA ASN A 14 -12.95 -26.24 -0.08
C ASN A 14 -12.34 -27.41 -0.87
N CYS A 15 -11.20 -27.92 -0.41
CA CYS A 15 -10.59 -29.13 -0.92
C CYS A 15 -11.36 -30.33 -0.37
N SER A 16 -12.39 -30.79 -1.10
CA SER A 16 -13.14 -32.01 -0.77
C SER A 16 -12.45 -33.31 -1.21
N SER A 17 -11.15 -33.29 -1.49
CA SER A 17 -10.39 -34.49 -1.81
C SER A 17 -8.99 -34.41 -1.23
N PHE A 18 -8.60 -35.45 -0.48
CA PHE A 18 -7.23 -35.65 -0.01
C PHE A 18 -6.30 -35.75 -1.23
N PRO A 19 -5.35 -34.82 -1.42
CA PRO A 19 -4.39 -34.96 -2.49
C PRO A 19 -3.48 -36.16 -2.19
N HIS A 20 -3.50 -37.16 -3.08
CA HIS A 20 -2.57 -38.28 -3.00
C HIS A 20 -1.15 -37.74 -3.16
N LEU A 21 -0.32 -37.90 -2.12
CA LEU A 21 1.08 -37.47 -2.17
C LEU A 21 1.82 -38.24 -3.27
N PRO A 22 2.53 -37.55 -4.18
CA PRO A 22 3.46 -38.23 -5.06
C PRO A 22 4.57 -38.87 -4.22
N SER A 23 5.07 -40.02 -4.66
CA SER A 23 6.17 -40.73 -4.00
C SER A 23 7.36 -39.80 -3.81
N LYS A 24 7.87 -39.72 -2.58
CA LYS A 24 9.02 -38.89 -2.23
C LYS A 24 10.19 -39.22 -3.18
N PRO A 25 10.71 -38.24 -3.95
CA PRO A 25 11.85 -38.48 -4.82
C PRO A 25 13.08 -38.88 -3.99
N ALA A 26 13.96 -39.69 -4.58
CA ALA A 26 15.19 -40.12 -3.92
C ALA A 26 15.99 -38.89 -3.45
N ILE A 27 16.24 -38.78 -2.15
CA ILE A 27 17.04 -37.71 -1.57
C ILE A 27 18.48 -37.85 -2.08
N ILE A 28 18.91 -36.93 -2.91
CA ILE A 28 20.30 -36.79 -3.33
C ILE A 28 21.05 -36.17 -2.14
N LYS A 29 21.76 -37.00 -1.38
CA LYS A 29 22.46 -36.60 -0.13
C LYS A 29 23.49 -35.48 -0.35
N ASP A 30 24.00 -35.35 -1.56
CA ASP A 30 24.98 -34.31 -1.93
C ASP A 30 24.37 -32.90 -1.95
N ILE A 31 23.04 -32.79 -2.17
CA ILE A 31 22.32 -31.51 -2.16
C ILE A 31 22.11 -31.02 -0.72
N GLU A 32 21.81 -31.93 0.22
CA GLU A 32 21.64 -31.59 1.65
C GLU A 32 22.98 -31.35 2.37
N ALA A 33 24.07 -31.95 1.88
CA ALA A 33 25.42 -31.72 2.40
C ALA A 33 26.08 -30.44 1.85
N SER A 34 25.47 -29.82 0.84
CA SER A 34 25.93 -28.54 0.32
C SER A 34 25.68 -27.46 1.38
N LEU A 35 26.74 -26.73 1.76
CA LEU A 35 26.61 -25.51 2.55
C LEU A 35 25.66 -24.59 1.78
N TRP A 36 24.47 -24.35 2.33
CA TRP A 36 23.53 -23.38 1.76
C TRP A 36 24.23 -22.02 1.76
N VAL A 37 24.83 -21.67 0.62
CA VAL A 37 25.29 -20.31 0.34
C VAL A 37 24.06 -19.61 -0.21
N PRO A 38 23.44 -18.67 0.53
CA PRO A 38 22.34 -17.91 -0.02
C PRO A 38 22.87 -17.21 -1.27
N PHE A 39 22.20 -17.40 -2.39
CA PHE A 39 22.49 -16.67 -3.62
C PHE A 39 22.14 -15.19 -3.37
N THR A 40 23.08 -14.43 -2.81
CA THR A 40 22.89 -13.03 -2.45
C THR A 40 23.29 -12.14 -3.62
N ASP A 41 22.47 -12.08 -4.65
CA ASP A 41 22.50 -10.92 -5.53
C ASP A 41 21.92 -9.73 -4.77
N ASP A 42 22.58 -8.57 -4.81
CA ASP A 42 22.12 -7.33 -4.17
C ASP A 42 20.69 -6.94 -4.59
N ALA A 43 20.29 -7.34 -5.80
CA ALA A 43 18.93 -7.17 -6.32
C ALA A 43 17.88 -7.97 -5.53
N ILE A 44 18.20 -9.19 -5.09
CA ILE A 44 17.27 -10.04 -4.35
C ILE A 44 17.00 -9.43 -2.96
N ASN A 45 18.04 -8.95 -2.29
CA ASN A 45 17.91 -8.23 -1.01
C ASN A 45 17.08 -6.95 -1.16
N TYR A 46 17.27 -6.23 -2.25
CA TYR A 46 16.47 -5.05 -2.60
C TYR A 46 14.97 -5.39 -2.71
N TYR A 47 14.62 -6.48 -3.41
CA TYR A 47 13.23 -6.90 -3.53
C TYR A 47 12.62 -7.31 -2.19
N TYR A 48 13.29 -8.15 -1.41
CA TYR A 48 12.78 -8.54 -0.08
C TYR A 48 12.51 -7.34 0.83
N SER A 49 13.39 -6.35 0.78
CA SER A 49 13.21 -5.13 1.57
C SER A 49 11.95 -4.36 1.15
N ILE A 50 11.71 -4.11 -0.14
CA ILE A 50 10.49 -3.40 -0.56
C ILE A 50 9.22 -4.21 -0.25
N TYR A 51 9.25 -5.54 -0.38
CA TYR A 51 8.13 -6.40 0.03
C TYR A 51 7.86 -6.35 1.53
N TYR A 52 8.91 -6.33 2.35
CA TYR A 52 8.79 -6.22 3.80
C TYR A 52 8.11 -4.90 4.20
N HIS A 53 8.55 -3.77 3.66
CA HIS A 53 7.94 -2.47 3.94
C HIS A 53 6.50 -2.39 3.40
N PHE A 54 6.23 -3.01 2.26
CA PHE A 54 4.88 -3.11 1.74
C PHE A 54 3.97 -3.96 2.64
N ALA A 55 4.46 -5.09 3.17
CA ALA A 55 3.73 -5.91 4.13
C ALA A 55 3.46 -5.15 5.44
N ILE A 56 4.43 -4.35 5.91
CA ILE A 56 4.23 -3.44 7.06
C ILE A 56 3.08 -2.47 6.77
N LEU A 57 3.05 -1.83 5.59
CA LEU A 57 1.95 -0.95 5.23
C LEU A 57 0.61 -1.69 5.25
N LEU A 58 0.54 -2.88 4.65
CA LEU A 58 -0.70 -3.66 4.61
C LEU A 58 -1.16 -4.12 6.00
N LEU A 59 -0.23 -4.39 6.92
CA LEU A 59 -0.54 -4.82 8.28
C LEU A 59 -0.99 -3.63 9.15
N PHE A 60 -0.18 -2.58 9.19
CA PHE A 60 -0.36 -1.46 10.10
C PHE A 60 -1.34 -0.40 9.59
N GLN A 61 -1.69 -0.39 8.29
CA GLN A 61 -2.70 0.54 7.76
C GLN A 61 -3.99 0.57 8.57
N HIS A 62 -4.43 -0.58 9.08
CA HIS A 62 -5.67 -0.70 9.85
C HIS A 62 -5.55 -0.16 11.29
N PHE A 63 -4.33 0.11 11.76
CA PHE A 63 -4.02 0.52 13.12
C PHE A 63 -3.45 1.95 13.20
N VAL A 64 -3.31 2.68 12.08
CA VAL A 64 -2.71 4.03 12.03
C VAL A 64 -3.42 5.05 12.94
N THR A 65 -4.71 4.86 13.22
CA THR A 65 -5.51 5.71 14.12
C THR A 65 -5.59 5.19 15.55
N LEU A 66 -5.10 3.98 15.82
CA LEU A 66 -5.24 3.32 17.11
C LEU A 66 -3.93 3.41 17.91
N PRO A 67 -3.95 4.04 19.10
CA PRO A 67 -2.80 4.00 19.98
C PRO A 67 -2.65 2.60 20.57
N ILE A 68 -1.45 2.02 20.48
CA ILE A 68 -1.13 0.75 21.16
C ILE A 68 -0.92 1.08 22.65
N ILE A 69 -1.84 0.63 23.49
CA ILE A 69 -1.76 0.86 24.94
C ILE A 69 -0.48 0.22 25.47
N GLY A 70 0.38 1.04 26.10
CA GLY A 70 1.62 0.57 26.73
C GLY A 70 2.83 0.44 25.80
N SER A 71 2.78 0.95 24.56
CA SER A 71 3.94 1.01 23.66
C SER A 71 4.29 2.47 23.32
N GLU A 72 5.58 2.79 23.30
CA GLU A 72 6.09 4.08 22.78
C GLU A 72 5.96 4.18 21.25
N ILE A 73 5.68 3.07 20.57
CA ILE A 73 5.69 2.98 19.12
C ILE A 73 4.30 3.27 18.56
N SER A 74 4.18 4.34 17.79
CA SER A 74 2.96 4.69 17.08
C SER A 74 2.87 3.95 15.74
N PRO A 75 1.78 3.20 15.46
CA PRO A 75 1.52 2.60 14.14
C PRO A 75 1.58 3.60 12.99
N ARG A 76 1.21 4.86 13.26
CA ARG A 76 1.33 5.96 12.31
C ARG A 76 2.77 6.19 11.87
N ASP A 77 3.71 6.20 12.82
CA ASP A 77 5.11 6.48 12.54
C ASP A 77 5.78 5.29 11.84
N ILE A 78 5.38 4.06 12.19
CA ILE A 78 5.77 2.84 11.46
C ILE A 78 5.31 2.94 9.99
N CYS A 79 4.04 3.30 9.76
CA CYS A 79 3.52 3.44 8.40
C CYS A 79 4.22 4.55 7.63
N LEU A 80 4.45 5.72 8.25
CA LEU A 80 5.20 6.81 7.64
C LEU A 80 6.63 6.38 7.25
N GLN A 81 7.32 5.66 8.14
CA GLN A 81 8.66 5.14 7.87
C GLN A 81 8.64 4.15 6.70
N ALA A 82 7.70 3.20 6.71
CA ALA A 82 7.58 2.20 5.66
C ALA A 82 7.22 2.83 4.31
N THR A 83 6.32 3.82 4.30
CA THR A 83 5.98 4.58 3.08
C THR A 83 7.20 5.34 2.54
N ASN A 84 7.96 6.03 3.39
CA ASN A 84 9.15 6.75 2.97
C ASN A 84 10.23 5.79 2.43
N ALA A 85 10.39 4.61 3.04
CA ALA A 85 11.29 3.59 2.54
C ALA A 85 10.89 3.10 1.15
N ILE A 86 9.61 2.81 0.91
CA ILE A 86 9.08 2.42 -0.41
C ILE A 86 9.32 3.53 -1.44
N GLN A 87 9.11 4.80 -1.10
CA GLN A 87 9.43 5.91 -1.99
C GLN A 87 10.92 5.98 -2.34
N GLY A 88 11.80 5.79 -1.35
CA GLY A 88 13.24 5.69 -1.56
C GLY A 88 13.59 4.57 -2.54
N PHE A 89 13.03 3.37 -2.34
CA PHE A 89 13.21 2.25 -3.26
C PHE A 89 12.74 2.59 -4.67
N LEU A 90 11.54 3.12 -4.84
CA LEU A 90 11.00 3.49 -6.15
C LEU A 90 11.85 4.57 -6.85
N THR A 91 12.48 5.46 -6.09
CA THR A 91 13.38 6.50 -6.60
C THR A 91 14.68 5.89 -7.11
N THR A 92 15.29 5.01 -6.30
CA THR A 92 16.49 4.27 -6.72
C THR A 92 16.19 3.39 -7.93
N TYR A 93 15.02 2.75 -7.96
CA TYR A 93 14.59 1.94 -9.10
C TYR A 93 14.46 2.78 -10.37
N SER A 94 13.77 3.91 -10.31
CA SER A 94 13.55 4.78 -11.47
C SER A 94 14.87 5.32 -12.04
N GLN A 95 15.85 5.58 -11.17
CA GLN A 95 17.19 6.02 -11.57
C GLN A 95 17.99 4.93 -12.28
N LEU A 96 17.83 3.66 -11.88
CA LEU A 96 18.60 2.55 -12.43
C LEU A 96 17.96 1.96 -13.70
N TYR A 97 16.63 1.80 -13.73
CA TYR A 97 15.96 0.96 -14.73
C TYR A 97 14.75 1.59 -15.42
N THR A 98 14.42 2.86 -15.14
CA THR A 98 13.15 3.56 -15.50
C THR A 98 11.88 2.85 -15.02
N LEU A 99 10.83 3.60 -14.67
CA LEU A 99 9.55 3.00 -14.27
C LEU A 99 8.69 2.61 -15.48
N LYS A 100 9.09 2.97 -16.71
CA LYS A 100 8.39 2.55 -17.94
C LYS A 100 8.34 1.04 -18.14
N TRP A 101 9.39 0.32 -17.72
CA TRP A 101 9.52 -1.14 -17.87
C TRP A 101 9.55 -1.84 -16.52
N ALA A 102 8.89 -1.26 -15.53
CA ALA A 102 8.84 -1.81 -14.20
C ALA A 102 8.11 -3.18 -14.19
N PRO A 103 8.51 -4.12 -13.32
CA PRO A 103 7.71 -5.31 -13.07
C PRO A 103 6.27 -4.96 -12.67
N SER A 104 5.30 -5.81 -13.02
CA SER A 104 3.87 -5.56 -12.82
C SER A 104 3.45 -5.28 -11.37
N PHE A 105 4.29 -5.60 -10.39
CA PHE A 105 4.04 -5.32 -8.97
C PHE A 105 4.46 -3.91 -8.53
N MET A 106 5.32 -3.22 -9.28
CA MET A 106 5.82 -1.86 -8.94
C MET A 106 4.70 -0.80 -8.83
N PRO A 107 3.67 -0.78 -9.70
CA PRO A 107 2.53 0.12 -9.53
C PRO A 107 1.80 -0.04 -8.20
N TYR A 108 1.75 -1.25 -7.62
CA TYR A 108 1.10 -1.49 -6.33
C TYR A 108 1.85 -0.83 -5.18
N PHE A 109 3.18 -0.87 -5.21
CA PHE A 109 4.01 -0.19 -4.23
C PHE A 109 3.84 1.32 -4.31
N ALA A 110 3.87 1.88 -5.53
CA ALA A 110 3.66 3.30 -5.76
C ALA A 110 2.26 3.74 -5.30
N LEU A 111 1.22 2.96 -5.61
CA LEU A 111 -0.15 3.25 -5.22
C LEU A 111 -0.34 3.19 -3.70
N ALA A 112 0.07 2.11 -3.03
CA ALA A 112 -0.08 1.98 -1.59
C ALA A 112 0.70 3.05 -0.82
N SER A 113 1.90 3.39 -1.30
CA SER A 113 2.68 4.49 -0.72
C SER A 113 1.96 5.83 -0.86
N SER A 114 1.39 6.11 -2.03
CA SER A 114 0.66 7.36 -2.30
C SER A 114 -0.61 7.47 -1.46
N LEU A 115 -1.36 6.37 -1.33
CA LEU A 115 -2.57 6.31 -0.51
C LEU A 115 -2.26 6.50 0.98
N MET A 116 -1.14 5.95 1.48
CA MET A 116 -0.75 6.13 2.88
C MET A 116 -0.31 7.59 3.16
N HIS A 117 0.50 8.21 2.30
CA HIS A 117 0.83 9.63 2.47
C HIS A 117 -0.42 10.52 2.40
N LEU A 118 -1.37 10.20 1.52
CA LEU A 118 -2.65 10.89 1.45
C LEU A 118 -3.50 10.72 2.72
N ALA A 119 -3.52 9.52 3.30
CA ALA A 119 -4.16 9.23 4.59
C ALA A 119 -3.58 10.08 5.72
N LEU A 120 -2.24 10.14 5.78
CA LEU A 120 -1.51 10.91 6.78
C LEU A 120 -1.74 12.42 6.61
N MET A 121 -1.83 12.91 5.37
CA MET A 121 -2.21 14.31 5.10
C MET A 121 -3.61 14.62 5.62
N ALA A 122 -4.59 13.77 5.31
CA ALA A 122 -5.97 13.95 5.73
C ALA A 122 -6.10 13.94 7.28
N GLN A 123 -5.39 13.03 7.95
CA GLN A 123 -5.36 12.96 9.41
C GLN A 123 -4.67 14.20 10.04
N THR A 124 -3.57 14.65 9.44
CA THR A 124 -2.80 15.80 9.93
C THR A 124 -3.62 17.08 9.79
N ALA A 125 -4.40 17.22 8.71
CA ALA A 125 -5.35 18.32 8.52
C ALA A 125 -6.47 18.38 9.59
N GLN A 126 -6.79 17.27 10.26
CA GLN A 126 -7.79 17.24 11.34
C GLN A 126 -7.22 17.61 12.73
N ILE A 127 -5.94 17.32 12.99
CA ILE A 127 -5.33 17.39 14.33
C ILE A 127 -4.90 18.81 14.75
N ASN A 128 -4.93 19.80 13.85
CA ASN A 128 -4.77 21.24 14.14
C ASN A 128 -3.65 21.63 15.14
N ASN A 129 -2.44 21.84 14.61
CA ASN A 129 -1.41 22.71 15.24
C ASN A 129 -0.67 23.51 14.17
N LEU A 130 -1.00 24.80 14.04
CA LEU A 130 -0.81 25.65 12.86
C LEU A 130 0.62 25.73 12.26
N ASP A 131 1.68 25.62 13.07
CA ASP A 131 3.06 25.89 12.61
C ASP A 131 3.90 24.65 12.26
N THR A 132 3.64 23.49 12.88
CA THR A 132 4.28 22.20 12.53
C THR A 132 3.51 21.51 11.37
N LEU A 133 2.24 21.86 11.21
CA LEU A 133 1.30 21.39 10.21
C LEU A 133 1.72 21.80 8.79
N ALA A 134 2.15 23.05 8.59
CA ALA A 134 2.46 23.58 7.26
C ALA A 134 3.65 22.88 6.59
N ARG A 135 4.74 22.63 7.34
CA ARG A 135 5.96 21.95 6.83
C ARG A 135 5.75 20.45 6.63
N THR A 136 4.99 19.81 7.51
CA THR A 136 4.68 18.37 7.38
C THR A 136 3.72 18.13 6.22
N ASN A 137 2.70 19.00 6.07
CA ASN A 137 1.78 18.93 4.94
C ASN A 137 2.46 19.26 3.60
N SER A 138 3.45 20.16 3.57
CA SER A 138 4.20 20.42 2.33
C SER A 138 5.00 19.19 1.89
N HIS A 139 5.70 18.54 2.82
CA HIS A 139 6.47 17.32 2.53
C HIS A 139 5.57 16.16 2.12
N LEU A 140 4.45 15.94 2.82
CA LEU A 140 3.52 14.88 2.47
C LEU A 140 2.83 15.15 1.11
N SER A 141 2.47 16.41 0.82
CA SER A 141 1.92 16.79 -0.47
C SER A 141 2.90 16.54 -1.61
N GLU A 142 4.17 16.91 -1.43
CA GLU A 142 5.22 16.58 -2.40
C GLU A 142 5.36 15.06 -2.59
N ALA A 143 5.35 14.30 -1.51
CA ALA A 143 5.46 12.85 -1.55
C ALA A 143 4.27 12.20 -2.29
N VAL A 144 3.05 12.72 -2.14
CA VAL A 144 1.87 12.29 -2.92
C VAL A 144 2.01 12.66 -4.40
N ASN A 145 2.46 13.88 -4.71
CA ASN A 145 2.69 14.30 -6.10
C ASN A 145 3.77 13.47 -6.79
N GLN A 146 4.85 13.12 -6.09
CA GLN A 146 5.86 12.19 -6.60
C GLN A 146 5.26 10.80 -6.87
N GLY A 147 4.41 10.29 -5.97
CA GLY A 147 3.68 9.05 -6.18
C GLY A 147 2.79 9.08 -7.44
N ILE A 148 2.05 10.16 -7.64
CA ILE A 148 1.23 10.41 -8.84
C ILE A 148 2.10 10.42 -10.11
N ALA A 149 3.22 11.13 -10.10
CA ALA A 149 4.14 11.19 -11.25
C ALA A 149 4.68 9.79 -11.63
N ARG A 150 5.05 8.98 -10.64
CA ARG A 150 5.49 7.59 -10.86
C ARG A 150 4.39 6.73 -11.46
N LEU A 151 3.15 6.87 -10.99
CA LEU A 151 2.00 6.17 -11.57
C LEU A 151 1.70 6.63 -13.00
N ILE A 152 1.85 7.92 -13.30
CA ILE A 152 1.71 8.45 -14.68
C ILE A 152 2.76 7.82 -15.60
N GLU A 153 4.02 7.67 -15.17
CA GLU A 153 5.08 7.02 -15.96
C GLU A 153 4.75 5.55 -16.25
N MET A 154 4.15 4.85 -15.29
CA MET A 154 3.76 3.43 -15.41
C MET A 154 2.44 3.21 -16.15
N LYS A 155 1.58 4.24 -16.25
CA LYS A 155 0.23 4.18 -16.84
C LYS A 155 0.16 3.48 -18.21
N PRO A 156 1.04 3.78 -19.20
CA PRO A 156 0.91 3.21 -20.54
C PRO A 156 1.10 1.69 -20.60
N TYR A 157 1.75 1.13 -19.58
CA TYR A 157 2.18 -0.27 -19.56
C TYR A 157 1.44 -1.10 -18.50
N HIS A 158 0.88 -0.46 -17.48
CA HIS A 158 0.23 -1.12 -16.36
C HIS A 158 -1.16 -0.53 -16.09
N GLN A 159 -2.20 -1.32 -16.36
CA GLN A 159 -3.59 -0.93 -16.06
C GLN A 159 -3.78 -0.55 -14.57
N VAL A 160 -3.07 -1.23 -13.67
CA VAL A 160 -3.10 -0.94 -12.22
C VAL A 160 -2.67 0.50 -11.91
N ALA A 161 -1.74 1.06 -12.68
CA ALA A 161 -1.30 2.44 -12.47
C ALA A 161 -2.39 3.45 -12.89
N GLU A 162 -3.09 3.19 -14.01
CA GLU A 162 -4.25 3.99 -14.42
C GLU A 162 -5.36 3.95 -13.37
N GLN A 163 -5.71 2.74 -12.95
CA GLN A 163 -6.72 2.49 -11.93
C GLN A 163 -6.37 3.15 -10.59
N GLY A 164 -5.10 3.09 -10.21
CA GLY A 164 -4.57 3.73 -9.01
C GLY A 164 -4.70 5.25 -9.05
N LEU A 165 -4.41 5.89 -10.17
CA LEU A 165 -4.58 7.34 -10.35
C LEU A 165 -6.04 7.76 -10.19
N GLN A 166 -6.97 6.99 -10.74
CA GLN A 166 -8.41 7.27 -10.64
C GLN A 166 -8.91 7.11 -9.21
N LEU A 167 -8.42 6.10 -8.48
CA LEU A 167 -8.70 5.93 -7.06
C LEU A 167 -8.19 7.11 -6.22
N ILE A 168 -6.93 7.53 -6.43
CA ILE A 168 -6.35 8.69 -5.75
C ILE A 168 -7.21 9.93 -6.02
N TYR A 169 -7.53 10.23 -7.28
CA TYR A 169 -8.37 11.38 -7.63
C TYR A 169 -9.74 11.36 -6.94
N TYR A 170 -10.39 10.20 -6.90
CA TYR A 170 -11.69 10.09 -6.24
C TYR A 170 -11.58 10.42 -4.74
N ILE A 171 -10.56 9.88 -4.07
CA ILE A 171 -10.34 10.12 -2.64
C ILE A 171 -10.01 11.59 -2.39
N THR A 172 -9.16 12.20 -3.22
CA THR A 172 -8.79 13.62 -3.06
C THR A 172 -9.98 14.54 -3.28
N LYS A 173 -10.84 14.24 -4.27
CA LYS A 173 -12.12 14.94 -4.48
C LYS A 173 -13.06 14.75 -3.29
N LYS A 174 -13.22 13.51 -2.80
CA LYS A 174 -14.06 13.20 -1.63
C LYS A 174 -13.61 13.95 -0.38
N TRP A 175 -12.30 14.19 -0.24
CA TRP A 175 -11.70 14.80 0.94
C TRP A 175 -11.39 16.29 0.77
N ASN A 176 -11.78 16.89 -0.36
CA ASN A 176 -11.53 18.29 -0.70
C ASN A 176 -10.03 18.68 -0.61
N ILE A 177 -9.14 17.76 -1.00
CA ILE A 177 -7.69 17.98 -1.04
C ILE A 177 -7.33 18.48 -2.44
N ASN A 178 -6.77 19.69 -2.53
CA ASN A 178 -6.33 20.28 -3.80
C ASN A 178 -5.08 19.56 -4.34
N LEU A 179 -5.26 18.67 -5.32
CA LEU A 179 -4.19 18.02 -6.07
C LEU A 179 -4.44 18.15 -7.58
N ASN A 180 -3.39 18.46 -8.34
CA ASN A 180 -3.45 18.59 -9.78
C ASN A 180 -3.24 17.21 -10.43
N ILE A 181 -4.32 16.51 -10.77
CA ILE A 181 -4.27 15.20 -11.43
C ILE A 181 -4.93 15.32 -12.81
N GLU A 182 -4.15 15.16 -13.87
CA GLU A 182 -4.67 15.04 -15.23
C GLU A 182 -5.23 13.62 -15.44
N ILE A 183 -6.55 13.52 -15.61
CA ILE A 183 -7.24 12.23 -15.76
C ILE A 183 -7.55 12.02 -17.24
N GLY A 184 -7.03 10.93 -17.80
CA GLY A 184 -7.62 10.34 -19.00
C GLY A 184 -8.94 9.64 -18.67
N ALA A 185 -9.90 9.64 -19.60
CA ALA A 185 -11.26 9.09 -19.55
C ALA A 185 -11.73 8.46 -18.21
N ALA A 186 -12.82 8.98 -17.64
CA ALA A 186 -13.44 8.47 -16.42
C ALA A 186 -13.69 6.95 -16.51
N LEU A 187 -13.38 6.21 -15.43
CA LEU A 187 -13.67 4.77 -15.35
C LEU A 187 -15.16 4.51 -15.50
N ASP A 188 -15.45 3.38 -16.13
CA ASP A 188 -16.73 2.71 -15.98
C ASP A 188 -17.01 2.39 -14.48
N PRO A 189 -18.24 2.62 -13.98
CA PRO A 189 -18.60 2.40 -12.59
C PRO A 189 -18.35 0.97 -12.07
N GLU A 190 -18.36 -0.06 -12.92
CA GLU A 190 -18.15 -1.46 -12.52
C GLU A 190 -16.65 -1.77 -12.29
N ALA A 191 -15.78 -1.25 -13.16
CA ALA A 191 -14.33 -1.29 -12.98
C ALA A 191 -13.89 -0.53 -11.72
N TYR A 192 -14.58 0.57 -11.42
CA TYR A 192 -14.45 1.32 -10.18
C TYR A 192 -14.86 0.49 -8.95
N GLU A 193 -16.03 -0.16 -8.97
CA GLU A 193 -16.46 -1.01 -7.86
C GLU A 193 -15.47 -2.15 -7.59
N ARG A 194 -14.92 -2.75 -8.65
CA ARG A 194 -13.90 -3.80 -8.54
C ARG A 194 -12.60 -3.31 -7.91
N LEU A 195 -12.20 -2.06 -8.20
CA LEU A 195 -11.06 -1.41 -7.57
C LEU A 195 -11.31 -1.06 -6.11
N VAL A 196 -12.48 -0.49 -5.82
CA VAL A 196 -12.90 -0.20 -4.46
C VAL A 196 -12.97 -1.48 -3.65
N ARG A 197 -13.39 -2.59 -4.25
CA ARG A 197 -13.39 -3.93 -3.63
C ARG A 197 -11.97 -4.46 -3.41
N SER A 198 -11.06 -4.29 -4.38
CA SER A 198 -9.65 -4.70 -4.30
C SER A 198 -8.84 -3.92 -3.25
N PHE A 199 -9.21 -2.66 -3.04
CA PHE A 199 -8.62 -1.78 -2.03
C PHE A 199 -9.60 -1.51 -0.89
N SER A 200 -10.60 -2.36 -0.68
CA SER A 200 -11.71 -2.10 0.25
C SER A 200 -11.22 -1.92 1.68
N GLY A 201 -10.24 -2.70 2.11
CA GLY A 201 -9.58 -2.52 3.42
C GLY A 201 -8.95 -1.13 3.56
N ILE A 202 -8.24 -0.67 2.53
CA ILE A 202 -7.64 0.68 2.48
C ILE A 202 -8.73 1.75 2.48
N ILE A 203 -9.71 1.67 1.59
CA ILE A 203 -10.76 2.71 1.45
C ILE A 203 -11.68 2.76 2.67
N HIS A 204 -12.00 1.62 3.27
CA HIS A 204 -12.80 1.53 4.49
C HIS A 204 -12.05 2.16 5.67
N PHE A 205 -10.76 1.88 5.81
CA PHE A 205 -9.90 2.53 6.79
C PHE A 205 -9.81 4.06 6.56
N LEU A 206 -9.55 4.47 5.32
CA LEU A 206 -9.52 5.88 4.90
C LEU A 206 -10.85 6.58 5.21
N SER A 207 -11.99 5.90 5.00
CA SER A 207 -13.32 6.42 5.34
C SER A 207 -13.54 6.49 6.85
N SER A 208 -13.10 5.49 7.62
CA SER A 208 -13.19 5.47 9.08
C SER A 208 -12.35 6.56 9.75
N THR A 209 -11.23 6.95 9.13
CA THR A 209 -10.34 8.04 9.61
C THR A 209 -11.01 9.42 9.50
N MET A 210 -12.10 9.55 8.73
CA MET A 210 -12.87 10.80 8.63
C MET A 210 -14.23 10.74 9.34
N VAL A 211 -14.80 9.55 9.56
CA VAL A 211 -16.10 9.37 10.24
C VAL A 211 -15.99 9.52 11.77
N THR A 212 -14.80 9.74 12.34
CA THR A 212 -14.64 10.15 13.76
C THR A 212 -15.02 11.62 14.04
N GLN A 213 -16.05 12.12 13.36
CA GLN A 213 -16.93 13.17 13.87
C GLN A 213 -18.33 12.60 13.85
N ASP A 214 -18.71 11.92 14.94
CA ASP A 214 -20.08 11.84 15.47
C ASP A 214 -20.14 10.69 16.48
N SER A 215 -19.70 10.98 17.71
CA SER A 215 -20.13 10.36 18.99
C SER A 215 -18.99 10.33 20.02
N PHE A 216 -18.70 11.48 20.62
CA PHE A 216 -18.42 11.46 22.06
C PHE A 216 -19.78 11.47 22.75
N PRO A 217 -20.19 10.43 23.50
CA PRO A 217 -21.28 10.61 24.45
C PRO A 217 -20.78 11.55 25.55
N ASP A 218 -21.39 12.71 25.65
CA ASP A 218 -21.34 13.56 26.83
C ASP A 218 -21.65 12.70 28.07
N PHE A 219 -20.63 12.34 28.83
CA PHE A 219 -20.85 11.96 30.22
C PHE A 219 -20.77 13.23 31.07
N VAL A 220 -21.88 13.98 31.05
CA VAL A 220 -22.29 14.81 32.17
C VAL A 220 -22.92 13.88 33.21
N THR A 221 -22.41 13.92 34.44
CA THR A 221 -23.12 13.81 35.75
C THR A 221 -22.07 13.40 36.80
N GLY A 222 -21.93 14.03 37.97
CA GLY A 222 -22.60 15.15 38.63
C GLY A 222 -21.84 15.49 39.90
#